data_AF-A0A809PMB1-F1
#
_entry.id   AF-A0A809PMB1-F1
#
_cell.length_a   1.000
_cell.length_b   1.000
_cell.length_c   1.000
_cell.angle_alpha   90.00
_cell.angle_beta   90.00
_cell.angle_gamma   90.00
#
_symmetry.space_group_name_H-M   'P 1'
#
loop_
_entity.id
_entity.type
_entity.pdbx_description
1 polymer ?
#
loop_
_entity_poly.entity_id
_entity_poly.type
_entity_poly.pdbx_seq_one_letter_code
_entity_poly.pdbx_strand_id
1 'polypeptide(L)'
;MHFTYHLKASLLCFLLGLPLIATAQAAQPAQSSLKVPDTLEQRLKACTACHGAEGRAGTDGFYPRIAGKPAGYLYNQLLNFREGKRAYPAMRYMVAHMSDAYLKEIAEYFASQHPPYAAPRPVMRMLFCWSGAGYWSRRETSHVMCLPVSLATARA
;
A
#
# COMPACT_ATOMS: atom_id res chain seq x y z
N MET A 1 47.89 -36.74 -3.27
CA MET A 1 49.17 -36.01 -3.11
C MET A 1 49.55 -35.43 -4.46
N HIS A 2 49.66 -34.09 -4.53
CA HIS A 2 50.40 -33.29 -5.54
C HIS A 2 49.91 -33.43 -7.00
N PHE A 3 49.14 -32.48 -7.57
CA PHE A 3 49.48 -31.08 -7.89
C PHE A 3 50.83 -30.97 -8.63
N THR A 4 50.86 -30.13 -9.68
CA THR A 4 51.93 -29.91 -10.71
C THR A 4 51.74 -30.83 -11.92
N TYR A 5 51.45 -30.41 -13.18
CA TYR A 5 52.13 -29.41 -14.01
C TYR A 5 51.30 -28.95 -15.24
N HIS A 6 50.07 -28.44 -15.10
CA HIS A 6 49.35 -27.82 -16.25
C HIS A 6 49.59 -26.31 -16.41
N LEU A 7 50.64 -25.79 -15.79
CA LEU A 7 51.19 -24.46 -16.05
C LEU A 7 52.18 -24.58 -17.22
N LYS A 8 52.00 -23.75 -18.27
CA LYS A 8 52.93 -23.47 -19.39
C LYS A 8 52.72 -24.20 -20.73
N ALA A 9 51.53 -24.16 -21.35
CA ALA A 9 51.43 -24.50 -22.78
C ALA A 9 50.32 -23.80 -23.59
N SER A 10 49.72 -22.69 -23.11
CA SER A 10 48.77 -21.92 -23.94
C SER A 10 49.01 -20.41 -23.94
N LEU A 11 50.21 -20.00 -23.52
CA LEU A 11 50.79 -18.70 -23.84
C LEU A 11 51.64 -18.91 -25.09
N LEU A 12 51.07 -18.72 -26.30
CA LEU A 12 51.76 -18.44 -27.58
C LEU A 12 50.84 -18.76 -28.77
N CYS A 13 49.72 -18.03 -28.94
CA CYS A 13 49.13 -17.85 -30.28
C CYS A 13 48.00 -16.81 -30.32
N PHE A 14 48.21 -15.57 -29.84
CA PHE A 14 47.31 -14.45 -30.15
C PHE A 14 48.13 -13.16 -30.22
N LEU A 15 49.04 -13.09 -31.20
CA LEU A 15 49.89 -11.92 -31.44
C LEU A 15 49.79 -11.36 -32.86
N LEU A 16 48.77 -11.68 -33.65
CA LEU A 16 48.60 -11.01 -34.94
C LEU A 16 47.11 -10.83 -35.28
N GLY A 17 46.63 -9.60 -35.09
CA GLY A 17 45.35 -9.13 -35.62
C GLY A 17 44.49 -8.38 -34.60
N LEU A 18 44.92 -7.21 -34.15
CA LEU A 18 43.96 -6.21 -33.64
C LEU A 18 43.34 -5.53 -34.86
N PRO A 19 42.06 -5.79 -35.23
CA PRO A 19 41.37 -4.88 -36.13
C PRO A 19 41.23 -3.53 -35.44
N LEU A 20 41.60 -2.45 -36.14
CA LEU A 20 41.17 -1.09 -35.80
C LEU A 20 39.65 -1.04 -35.92
N ILE A 21 38.94 -1.37 -34.85
CA ILE A 21 37.51 -1.09 -34.74
C ILE A 21 37.41 0.40 -34.44
N ALA A 22 37.16 1.19 -35.49
CA ALA A 22 36.70 2.57 -35.32
C ALA A 22 35.33 2.52 -34.65
N THR A 23 35.29 2.66 -33.32
CA THR A 23 34.03 2.79 -32.60
C THR A 23 33.46 4.17 -32.95
N ALA A 24 32.52 4.19 -33.90
CA ALA A 24 31.59 5.30 -34.00
C ALA A 24 30.86 5.39 -32.66
N GLN A 25 31.26 6.36 -31.83
CA GLN A 25 30.58 6.65 -30.58
C GLN A 25 29.19 7.17 -30.95
N ALA A 26 28.22 6.26 -31.09
CA ALA A 26 26.82 6.66 -31.22
C ALA A 26 26.51 7.50 -29.98
N ALA A 27 26.19 8.77 -30.20
CA ALA A 27 25.73 9.66 -29.14
C ALA A 27 24.59 8.97 -28.41
N GLN A 28 24.86 8.53 -27.18
CA GLN A 28 23.81 7.99 -26.33
C GLN A 28 22.78 9.10 -26.14
N PRO A 29 21.49 8.86 -26.44
CA PRO A 29 20.47 9.87 -26.19
C PRO A 29 20.59 10.22 -24.71
N ALA A 30 20.76 11.51 -24.42
CA ALA A 30 20.81 12.00 -23.06
C ALA A 30 19.52 11.55 -22.38
N GLN A 31 19.60 10.50 -21.57
CA GLN A 31 18.51 10.10 -20.70
C GLN A 31 18.33 11.29 -19.77
N SER A 32 17.29 12.10 -20.00
CA SER A 32 16.94 13.17 -19.10
C SER A 32 16.59 12.49 -17.78
N SER A 33 17.55 12.46 -16.86
CA SER A 33 17.31 12.05 -15.50
C SER A 33 16.22 12.96 -14.97
N LEU A 34 14.99 12.45 -14.86
CA LEU A 34 13.99 13.10 -14.04
C LEU A 34 14.60 13.15 -12.65
N LYS A 35 15.00 14.34 -12.21
CA LYS A 35 15.68 14.54 -10.94
C LYS A 35 14.65 14.35 -9.83
N VAL A 36 14.49 13.12 -9.37
CA VAL A 36 13.64 12.78 -8.22
C VAL A 36 14.43 13.14 -6.95
N PRO A 37 13.88 13.98 -6.06
CA PRO A 37 14.57 14.35 -4.83
C PRO A 37 14.67 13.16 -3.88
N ASP A 38 15.82 12.95 -3.23
CA ASP A 38 16.00 11.93 -2.19
C ASP A 38 15.59 12.48 -0.81
N THR A 39 14.31 12.83 -0.67
CA THR A 39 13.72 13.23 0.61
C THR A 39 12.97 12.08 1.24
N LEU A 40 12.87 12.07 2.58
CA LEU A 40 12.05 11.10 3.30
C LEU A 40 10.60 11.10 2.76
N GLU A 41 9.99 12.28 2.64
CA GLU A 41 8.65 12.44 2.06
C GLU A 41 8.52 11.75 0.69
N GLN A 42 9.50 11.96 -0.21
CA GLN A 42 9.47 11.36 -1.54
C GLN A 42 9.52 9.82 -1.46
N ARG A 43 10.35 9.25 -0.57
CA ARG A 43 10.41 7.80 -0.35
C ARG A 43 9.10 7.26 0.24
N LEU A 44 8.45 8.01 1.12
CA LEU A 44 7.21 7.60 1.80
C LEU A 44 5.95 7.74 0.94
N LYS A 45 6.03 8.32 -0.26
CA LYS A 45 4.93 8.31 -1.24
C LYS A 45 4.44 6.89 -1.55
N ALA A 46 5.34 5.90 -1.55
CA ALA A 46 4.97 4.50 -1.74
C ALA A 46 3.96 3.98 -0.70
N CYS A 47 4.03 4.45 0.55
CA CYS A 47 3.09 4.07 1.62
C CYS A 47 1.68 4.62 1.35
N THR A 48 1.59 5.81 0.76
CA THR A 48 0.32 6.49 0.50
C THR A 48 -0.47 5.89 -0.66
N ALA A 49 0.17 5.06 -1.50
CA ALA A 49 -0.49 4.36 -2.59
C ALA A 49 -1.63 3.45 -2.08
N CYS A 50 -1.43 2.81 -0.93
CA CYS A 50 -2.46 2.00 -0.27
C CYS A 50 -3.12 2.75 0.88
N HIS A 51 -2.35 3.46 1.71
CA HIS A 51 -2.87 4.09 2.93
C HIS A 51 -3.56 5.45 2.70
N GLY A 52 -3.78 5.83 1.44
CA GLY A 52 -4.35 7.12 1.04
C GLY A 52 -3.37 8.27 1.16
N ALA A 53 -3.71 9.40 0.54
CA ALA A 53 -2.92 10.62 0.58
C ALA A 53 -2.61 11.03 2.03
N GLU A 54 -1.34 11.34 2.32
CA GLU A 54 -0.84 11.64 3.67
C GLU A 54 -1.09 10.53 4.71
N GLY A 55 -1.46 9.31 4.29
CA GLY A 55 -1.78 8.20 5.19
C GLY A 55 -3.17 8.26 5.82
N ARG A 56 -4.11 9.00 5.22
CA ARG A 56 -5.45 9.28 5.78
C ARG A 56 -6.49 8.16 5.67
N ALA A 57 -6.11 6.99 5.16
CA ALA A 57 -6.97 5.90 4.67
C ALA A 57 -7.63 6.19 3.32
N GLY A 58 -7.87 5.11 2.55
CA GLY A 58 -8.69 5.14 1.34
C GLY A 58 -10.19 5.21 1.67
N THR A 59 -11.02 5.51 0.67
CA THR A 59 -12.48 5.60 0.83
C THR A 59 -13.13 4.26 1.14
N ASP A 60 -12.54 3.14 0.72
CA ASP A 60 -13.01 1.80 1.02
C ASP A 60 -12.78 1.38 2.49
N GLY A 61 -11.87 2.06 3.20
CA GLY A 61 -11.48 1.74 4.57
C GLY A 61 -10.68 0.44 4.70
N PHE A 62 -10.31 -0.20 3.59
CA PHE A 62 -9.60 -1.49 3.62
C PHE A 62 -8.17 -1.31 4.14
N TYR A 63 -7.47 -0.30 3.61
CA TYR A 63 -6.17 0.11 4.13
C TYR A 63 -6.37 1.13 5.25
N PRO A 64 -5.91 0.83 6.48
CA PRO A 64 -6.20 1.67 7.62
C PRO A 64 -5.44 3.00 7.52
N ARG A 65 -6.00 4.02 8.17
CA ARG A 65 -5.32 5.29 8.44
C ARG A 65 -4.03 4.99 9.20
N ILE A 66 -2.92 5.61 8.80
CA ILE A 66 -1.64 5.58 9.54
C ILE A 66 -1.26 6.96 10.07
N ALA A 67 -1.81 8.03 9.47
CA ALA A 67 -1.58 9.40 9.88
C ALA A 67 -2.07 9.68 11.30
N GLY A 68 -1.20 10.29 12.11
CA GLY A 68 -1.50 10.76 13.46
C GLY A 68 -1.57 9.64 14.51
N LYS A 69 -1.16 8.42 14.14
CA LYS A 69 -0.99 7.34 15.12
C LYS A 69 0.30 7.55 15.91
N PRO A 70 0.36 7.16 17.20
CA PRO A 70 1.57 7.31 17.99
C PRO A 70 2.78 6.62 17.32
N ALA A 71 3.94 7.30 17.30
CA ALA A 71 5.13 6.78 16.62
C ALA A 71 5.54 5.39 17.14
N GLY A 72 5.55 5.19 18.46
CA GLY A 72 5.84 3.87 19.05
C GLY A 72 4.87 2.78 18.61
N TYR A 73 3.58 3.10 18.43
CA TYR A 73 2.61 2.16 17.88
C TYR A 73 2.95 1.79 16.44
N LEU A 74 3.18 2.79 15.58
CA LEU A 74 3.50 2.58 14.16
C LEU A 74 4.78 1.75 14.00
N TYR A 75 5.85 2.11 14.72
CA TYR A 75 7.10 1.38 14.73
C TYR A 75 6.89 -0.10 15.07
N ASN A 76 6.17 -0.37 16.17
CA ASN A 76 5.86 -1.74 16.59
C ASN A 76 5.02 -2.50 15.56
N GLN A 77 4.09 -1.85 14.86
CA GLN A 77 3.32 -2.49 13.79
C GLN A 77 4.20 -2.85 12.59
N LEU A 78 5.07 -1.94 12.15
CA LEU A 78 6.01 -2.19 11.04
C LEU A 78 6.98 -3.33 11.39
N LEU A 79 7.52 -3.31 12.61
CA LEU A 79 8.37 -4.36 13.14
C LEU A 79 7.66 -5.72 13.13
N ASN A 80 6.41 -5.76 13.62
CA ASN A 80 5.61 -6.98 13.65
C ASN A 80 5.31 -7.53 12.25
N PHE A 81 5.11 -6.69 11.23
CA PHE A 81 4.98 -7.16 9.85
C PHE A 81 6.30 -7.72 9.31
N ARG A 82 7.42 -7.04 9.55
CA ARG A 82 8.76 -7.48 9.11
C ARG A 82 9.13 -8.82 9.72
N GLU A 83 8.84 -9.01 11.00
CA GLU A 83 9.12 -10.24 11.76
C GLU A 83 8.04 -11.33 11.60
N GLY A 84 6.95 -11.04 10.88
CA GLY A 84 5.86 -11.99 10.67
C GLY A 84 4.94 -12.21 11.87
N LYS A 85 5.09 -11.45 12.96
CA LYS A 85 4.18 -11.44 14.12
C LYS A 85 2.78 -10.91 13.76
N ARG A 86 2.70 -10.04 12.75
CA ARG A 86 1.43 -9.60 12.15
C ARG A 86 1.36 -10.07 10.70
N ALA A 87 0.32 -10.84 10.37
CA ALA A 87 0.17 -11.44 9.06
C ALA A 87 -0.54 -10.51 8.07
N TYR A 88 0.21 -10.02 7.07
CA TYR A 88 -0.34 -9.46 5.83
C TYR A 88 0.79 -9.45 4.77
N PRO A 89 0.76 -10.33 3.75
CA PRO A 89 1.89 -10.53 2.84
C PRO A 89 2.37 -9.26 2.13
N ALA A 90 1.45 -8.40 1.69
CA ALA A 90 1.81 -7.16 1.00
C ALA A 90 2.58 -6.21 1.92
N MET A 91 2.11 -5.97 3.16
CA MET A 91 2.86 -5.11 4.09
C MET A 91 4.18 -5.75 4.52
N ARG A 92 4.24 -7.07 4.70
CA ARG A 92 5.49 -7.76 5.00
C ARG A 92 6.52 -7.55 3.89
N TYR A 93 6.11 -7.67 2.63
CA TYR A 93 6.97 -7.40 1.47
C TYR A 93 7.51 -5.97 1.49
N MET A 94 6.65 -4.98 1.79
CA MET A 94 7.05 -3.57 1.83
C MET A 94 8.16 -3.29 2.85
N VAL A 95 8.17 -3.98 4.00
CA VAL A 95 9.09 -3.67 5.11
C VAL A 95 10.23 -4.67 5.28
N ALA A 96 10.27 -5.74 4.46
CA ALA A 96 11.15 -6.89 4.65
C ALA A 96 12.64 -6.53 4.76
N HIS A 97 13.08 -5.51 4.03
CA HIS A 97 14.49 -5.11 3.92
C HIS A 97 14.78 -3.74 4.54
N MET A 98 13.85 -3.20 5.32
CA MET A 98 14.04 -1.91 5.98
C MET A 98 14.83 -2.09 7.28
N SER A 99 15.73 -1.15 7.57
CA SER A 99 16.45 -1.09 8.85
C SER A 99 15.55 -0.58 9.97
N ASP A 100 15.90 -0.88 11.22
CA ASP A 100 15.17 -0.40 12.41
C ASP A 100 15.12 1.12 12.47
N ALA A 101 16.23 1.79 12.12
CA ALA A 101 16.30 3.23 12.03
C ALA A 101 15.29 3.78 11.01
N TYR A 102 15.20 3.16 9.83
CA TYR A 102 14.25 3.60 8.81
C TYR A 102 12.78 3.33 9.20
N LEU A 103 12.51 2.21 9.90
CA LEU A 103 11.18 1.97 10.46
C LEU A 103 10.76 3.03 11.48
N LYS A 104 11.71 3.54 12.28
CA LYS A 104 11.46 4.67 13.20
C LYS A 104 11.20 5.96 12.44
N GLU A 105 11.98 6.29 11.42
CA GLU A 105 11.75 7.46 10.56
C GLU A 105 10.35 7.43 9.93
N ILE A 106 9.93 6.28 9.39
CA ILE A 106 8.57 6.09 8.84
C ILE A 106 7.51 6.37 9.92
N ALA A 107 7.71 5.80 11.11
CA ALA A 107 6.77 5.92 12.21
C ALA A 107 6.64 7.36 12.72
N GLU A 108 7.75 8.06 12.88
CA GLU A 108 7.80 9.47 13.29
C GLU A 108 7.16 10.37 12.23
N TYR A 109 7.48 10.14 10.96
CA TYR A 109 6.88 10.90 9.86
C TYR A 109 5.35 10.80 9.88
N PHE A 110 4.78 9.59 9.89
CA PHE A 110 3.32 9.42 9.86
C PHE A 110 2.64 9.81 11.17
N ALA A 111 3.33 9.72 12.32
CA ALA A 111 2.83 10.24 13.58
C ALA A 111 2.67 11.77 13.55
N SER A 112 3.54 12.48 12.82
CA SER A 112 3.43 13.94 12.65
C SER A 112 2.34 14.38 11.67
N GLN A 113 1.77 13.47 10.88
CA GLN A 113 0.72 13.79 9.91
C GLN A 113 -0.65 13.89 10.59
N HIS A 114 -1.30 15.05 10.50
CA HIS A 114 -2.61 15.30 11.13
C HIS A 114 -3.70 15.72 10.12
N PRO A 115 -3.95 14.93 9.06
CA PRO A 115 -5.06 15.24 8.16
C PRO A 115 -6.40 15.09 8.91
N PRO A 116 -7.43 15.89 8.57
CA PRO A 116 -8.74 15.78 9.20
C PRO A 116 -9.32 14.37 9.00
N TYR A 117 -10.18 13.94 9.94
CA TYR A 117 -10.94 12.72 9.77
C TYR A 117 -12.04 12.91 8.74
N ALA A 118 -12.28 11.89 7.91
CA ALA A 118 -13.44 11.88 7.03
C ALA A 118 -14.72 11.86 7.89
N ALA A 119 -15.75 12.58 7.44
CA ALA A 119 -17.05 12.51 8.10
C ALA A 119 -17.55 11.05 8.12
N PRO A 120 -18.19 10.61 9.21
CA PRO A 120 -18.83 9.31 9.25
C PRO A 120 -19.78 9.18 8.05
N ARG A 121 -19.71 8.04 7.34
CA ARG A 121 -20.71 7.77 6.31
C ARG A 121 -22.07 7.72 6.99
N PRO A 122 -23.09 8.42 6.47
CA PRO A 122 -24.43 8.30 7.01
C PRO A 122 -24.81 6.82 6.90
N VAL A 123 -24.88 6.13 8.04
CA VAL A 123 -25.53 4.83 8.06
C VAL A 123 -26.95 5.12 7.66
N MET A 124 -27.39 4.58 6.51
CA MET A 124 -28.80 4.56 6.22
C MET A 124 -29.40 3.74 7.34
N ARG A 125 -29.96 4.45 8.34
CA ARG A 125 -30.70 3.86 9.44
C ARG A 125 -31.90 3.25 8.74
N MET A 126 -31.74 1.98 8.33
CA MET A 126 -32.85 1.10 8.02
C MET A 126 -33.72 1.23 9.26
N LEU A 127 -34.79 2.01 9.17
CA LEU A 127 -35.82 2.03 10.18
C LEU A 127 -36.39 0.63 10.11
N PHE A 128 -35.79 -0.27 10.89
CA PHE A 128 -36.33 -1.58 11.20
C PHE A 128 -37.64 -1.29 11.90
N CYS A 129 -38.73 -1.23 11.14
CA CYS A 129 -40.07 -1.29 11.67
C CYS A 129 -40.22 -2.73 12.17
N TRP A 130 -39.84 -2.96 13.42
CA TRP A 130 -39.89 -4.26 14.08
C TRP A 130 -41.35 -4.56 14.44
N SER A 131 -42.17 -4.83 13.43
CA SER A 131 -43.50 -5.42 13.62
C SER A 131 -43.30 -6.92 13.74
N GLY A 132 -43.24 -7.40 14.99
CA GLY A 132 -42.91 -8.79 15.32
C GLY A 132 -43.80 -9.81 14.61
N ALA A 133 -43.29 -10.41 13.54
CA ALA A 133 -43.51 -11.79 13.10
C ALA A 133 -42.86 -12.00 11.72
N GLY A 134 -41.93 -12.95 11.61
CA GLY A 134 -41.63 -13.63 10.34
C GLY A 134 -40.62 -12.98 9.38
N TYR A 135 -39.56 -13.74 9.10
CA TYR A 135 -38.64 -13.74 7.95
C TYR A 135 -38.63 -12.54 6.97
N TRP A 136 -37.49 -11.85 6.93
CA TRP A 136 -37.22 -10.71 6.05
C TRP A 136 -36.89 -11.16 4.61
N SER A 137 -37.84 -10.99 3.71
CA SER A 137 -37.59 -10.93 2.27
C SER A 137 -37.30 -9.47 1.87
N ARG A 138 -36.10 -9.22 1.36
CA ARG A 138 -35.69 -7.92 0.83
C ARG A 138 -36.49 -7.64 -0.44
N ARG A 139 -37.57 -6.85 -0.36
CA ARG A 139 -38.14 -6.20 -1.55
C ARG A 139 -37.45 -4.87 -1.79
N GLU A 140 -36.65 -4.90 -2.84
CA GLU A 140 -35.94 -3.80 -3.44
C GLU A 140 -36.94 -2.95 -4.23
N THR A 141 -37.66 -2.07 -3.54
CA THR A 141 -38.46 -1.03 -4.22
C THR A 141 -38.29 0.28 -3.48
N SER A 142 -37.42 1.11 -4.04
CA SER A 142 -37.44 2.56 -3.89
C SER A 142 -38.89 3.06 -4.00
N HIS A 143 -39.27 4.02 -3.14
CA HIS A 143 -40.59 4.66 -3.00
C HIS A 143 -41.51 3.98 -1.97
N VAL A 144 -41.31 4.30 -0.69
CA VAL A 144 -42.32 4.09 0.36
C VAL A 144 -43.19 5.34 0.42
N MET A 145 -44.36 5.30 -0.22
CA MET A 145 -45.47 6.17 0.18
C MET A 145 -46.19 5.53 1.37
N CYS A 146 -46.13 6.20 2.53
CA CYS A 146 -46.96 5.87 3.68
C CYS A 146 -48.38 6.39 3.43
N LEU A 147 -49.33 5.51 3.10
CA LEU A 147 -50.75 5.82 3.20
C LEU A 147 -51.27 5.35 4.56
N PRO A 148 -52.00 6.19 5.32
CA PRO A 148 -52.60 5.79 6.59
C PRO A 148 -53.80 4.87 6.34
N VAL A 149 -53.91 3.81 7.14
CA VAL A 149 -55.08 2.93 7.19
C VAL A 149 -56.24 3.72 7.82
N SER A 150 -57.12 4.27 6.97
CA SER A 150 -58.36 4.89 7.41
C SER A 150 -59.45 3.81 7.58
N LEU A 151 -59.86 3.64 8.84
CA LEU A 151 -61.11 3.09 9.38
C LEU A 151 -61.98 2.19 8.47
N ALA A 152 -61.95 0.88 8.72
CA ALA A 152 -63.08 0.01 8.42
C ALA A 152 -64.08 0.08 9.59
N THR A 153 -65.15 0.86 9.41
CA THR A 153 -66.31 0.88 10.31
C THR A 153 -67.16 -0.38 10.15
N ALA A 154 -67.50 -0.97 11.29
CA ALA A 154 -68.46 -2.05 11.46
C ALA A 154 -69.88 -1.68 10.96
N ARG A 155 -70.58 -2.68 10.44
CA ARG A 155 -72.05 -2.88 10.46
C ARG A 155 -72.26 -4.39 10.28
N ALA A 156 -72.65 -5.08 11.37
CA ALA A 156 -74.02 -5.40 11.78
C ALA A 156 -74.56 -6.58 10.97
#